data_AF-A0A845UNR1-F1
#
_entry.id   AF-A0A845UNR1-F1
#
_cell.length_a   1.000
_cell.length_b   1.000
_cell.length_c   1.000
_cell.angle_alpha   90.00
_cell.angle_beta   90.00
_cell.angle_gamma   90.00
#
_symmetry.space_group_name_H-M   'P 1'
#
loop_
_entity.id
_entity.type
_entity.pdbx_description
1 polymer ?
#
loop_
_entity_poly.entity_id
_entity_poly.type
_entity_poly.pdbx_seq_one_letter_code
_entity_poly.pdbx_strand_id
1 'polypeptide(L)' 'MTAPEVWCRFLHAEFRNPEEVAAHFEVRFSTACNWWNATNRPSADKVLIAMVEHGAALSTALEAEMGERRAA' A
#
# COMPACT_ATOMS: atom_id res chain seq x y z
N MET A 1 8.20 7.19 -9.35
CA MET A 1 7.40 6.73 -8.20
C MET A 1 5.96 6.71 -8.62
N THR A 2 5.39 5.54 -8.77
CA THR A 2 3.97 5.37 -9.04
C THR A 2 3.32 4.93 -7.73
N ALA A 3 2.28 5.66 -7.32
CA ALA A 3 1.62 5.43 -6.04
C ALA A 3 1.07 3.99 -5.86
N PRO A 4 0.61 3.27 -6.91
CA PRO A 4 0.16 1.89 -6.78
C PRO A 4 1.23 0.90 -6.30
N GLU A 5 2.49 1.04 -6.74
CA GLU A 5 3.58 0.11 -6.44
C GLU A 5 4.06 0.25 -5.00
N VAL A 6 4.24 1.50 -4.54
CA VAL A 6 4.51 1.80 -3.13
C VAL A 6 3.42 1.18 -2.24
N TRP A 7 2.16 1.41 -2.62
CA TRP A 7 1.03 0.94 -1.83
C TRP A 7 0.93 -0.58 -1.81
N CYS A 8 1.10 -1.24 -2.96
CA CYS A 8 1.17 -2.68 -3.07
C CYS A 8 2.25 -3.25 -2.15
N ARG A 9 3.49 -2.74 -2.24
CA ARG A 9 4.60 -3.20 -1.39
C ARG A 9 4.30 -3.05 0.10
N PHE A 10 3.74 -1.92 0.50
CA PHE A 10 3.28 -1.70 1.87
C PHE A 10 2.26 -2.77 2.31
N LEU A 11 1.24 -3.05 1.48
CA LEU A 11 0.22 -4.02 1.82
C LEU A 11 0.75 -5.45 1.97
N HIS A 12 1.68 -5.86 1.11
CA HIS A 12 2.33 -7.18 1.20
C HIS A 12 3.25 -7.31 2.43
N ALA A 13 3.75 -6.20 2.97
CA ALA A 13 4.56 -6.22 4.19
C ALA A 13 3.69 -6.38 5.45
N GLU A 14 2.54 -5.72 5.50
CA GLU A 14 1.73 -5.63 6.73
C GLU A 14 0.55 -6.60 6.81
N PHE A 15 0.05 -7.08 5.67
CA PHE A 15 -1.14 -7.93 5.61
C PHE A 15 -0.84 -9.26 4.93
N ARG A 16 -1.60 -10.30 5.27
CA ARG A 16 -1.40 -11.64 4.71
C ARG A 16 -2.10 -11.86 3.37
N ASN A 17 -3.19 -11.12 3.12
CA ASN A 17 -4.02 -11.28 1.94
C ASN A 17 -4.94 -10.06 1.71
N PRO A 18 -5.59 -9.95 0.54
CA PRO A 18 -6.51 -8.85 0.26
C PRO A 18 -7.76 -8.82 1.16
N GLU A 19 -8.16 -9.94 1.75
CA GLU A 19 -9.29 -9.98 2.69
C GLU A 19 -9.00 -9.17 3.96
N GLU A 20 -7.80 -9.30 4.52
CA GLU A 20 -7.36 -8.48 5.66
C GLU A 20 -7.28 -7.01 5.32
N VAL A 21 -6.78 -6.68 4.11
CA VAL A 21 -6.75 -5.30 3.61
C VAL A 21 -8.16 -4.72 3.49
N ALA A 22 -9.11 -5.50 2.95
CA ALA A 22 -10.49 -5.07 2.80
C ALA A 22 -11.15 -4.81 4.17
N ALA A 23 -10.92 -5.69 5.14
CA ALA A 23 -11.43 -5.55 6.50
C ALA A 23 -10.82 -4.34 7.22
N HIS A 24 -9.49 -4.20 7.16
CA HIS A 24 -8.76 -3.14 7.85
C HIS A 24 -9.11 -1.75 7.34
N PHE A 25 -9.14 -1.57 6.01
CA PHE A 25 -9.44 -0.27 5.40
C PHE A 25 -10.93 -0.03 5.17
N GLU A 26 -11.81 -0.95 5.59
CA GLU A 26 -13.26 -0.89 5.38
C GLU A 26 -13.64 -0.59 3.91
N VAL A 27 -13.04 -1.35 2.98
CA VAL A 27 -13.31 -1.24 1.55
C VAL A 27 -13.87 -2.53 0.99
N ARG A 28 -14.42 -2.46 -0.22
CA ARG A 28 -14.83 -3.67 -0.96
C ARG A 28 -13.61 -4.54 -1.24
N PHE A 29 -13.79 -5.85 -1.23
CA PHE A 29 -12.75 -6.82 -1.57
C PHE A 29 -12.11 -6.55 -2.94
N SER A 30 -12.90 -6.16 -3.94
CA SER A 30 -12.37 -5.81 -5.27
C SER A 30 -11.41 -4.61 -5.23
N THR A 31 -11.64 -3.63 -4.37
CA THR A 31 -10.72 -2.51 -4.16
C THR A 31 -9.42 -2.98 -3.52
N ALA A 32 -9.50 -3.85 -2.52
CA ALA A 32 -8.33 -4.45 -1.90
C ALA A 32 -7.50 -5.27 -2.91
N CYS A 33 -8.15 -6.07 -3.77
CA CYS A 33 -7.46 -6.79 -4.84
C CYS A 33 -6.76 -5.85 -5.84
N ASN A 34 -7.39 -4.72 -6.19
CA ASN A 34 -6.76 -3.74 -7.08
C ASN A 34 -5.51 -3.14 -6.44
N TRP A 35 -5.54 -2.83 -5.14
CA TRP A 35 -4.39 -2.34 -4.41
C TRP A 35 -3.29 -3.39 -4.27
N TRP A 36 -3.67 -4.63 -3.93
CA TRP A 36 -2.77 -5.77 -3.76
C TRP A 36 -1.98 -6.13 -5.02
N ASN A 37 -2.53 -5.79 -6.20
CA ASN A 37 -1.92 -6.03 -7.50
C ASN A 37 -1.41 -4.74 -8.17
N ALA A 38 -1.20 -3.67 -7.40
CA ALA A 38 -0.73 -2.37 -7.91
C ALA A 38 -1.55 -1.81 -9.10
N THR A 39 -2.82 -2.16 -9.22
CA THR A 39 -3.67 -1.78 -10.36
C THR A 39 -4.16 -0.34 -10.25
N ASN A 40 -4.41 0.14 -9.03
CA ASN A 40 -4.72 1.54 -8.77
C ASN A 40 -4.20 1.97 -7.39
N ARG A 41 -4.29 3.28 -7.13
CA ARG A 41 -3.82 3.88 -5.88
C ARG A 41 -4.97 4.00 -4.86
N PRO A 42 -4.65 4.02 -3.57
CA PRO A 42 -5.60 4.40 -2.54
C PRO A 42 -5.98 5.89 -2.66
N SER A 43 -7.08 6.26 -2.01
CA SER A 43 -7.42 7.65 -1.72
C SER A 43 -6.60 8.17 -0.52
N ALA A 44 -6.49 9.48 -0.38
CA ALA A 44 -5.62 10.12 0.61
C ALA A 44 -6.01 9.79 2.06
N ASP A 45 -7.29 9.59 2.34
CA ASP A 45 -7.80 9.16 3.66
C ASP A 45 -7.24 7.79 4.06
N LYS A 46 -7.12 6.84 3.12
CA LYS A 46 -6.56 5.51 3.39
C LYS A 46 -5.06 5.55 3.61
N VAL A 47 -4.37 6.45 2.91
CA VAL A 47 -2.94 6.74 3.17
C VAL A 47 -2.76 7.35 4.57
N LEU A 48 -3.65 8.25 4.99
CA LEU A 48 -3.64 8.82 6.34
C LEU A 48 -3.82 7.76 7.43
N ILE A 49 -4.76 6.83 7.25
CA ILE A 49 -4.96 5.69 8.16
C ILE A 49 -3.67 4.86 8.25
N ALA A 50 -3.11 4.46 7.10
CA ALA A 50 -1.86 3.68 7.07
C ALA A 50 -0.67 4.43 7.69
N MET A 51 -0.59 5.76 7.52
CA MET A 51 0.48 6.56 8.11
C MET A 51 0.38 6.60 9.64
N VAL A 52 -0.84 6.66 10.18
CA VAL A 52 -1.07 6.68 11.64
C VAL A 52 -0.84 5.31 12.25
N GLU A 53 -1.28 4.24 11.59
CA GLU A 53 -1.30 2.89 12.16
C GLU A 53 -0.06 2.06 11.83
N HIS A 54 0.53 2.27 10.64
CA HIS A 54 1.61 1.47 10.07
C HIS A 54 2.73 2.32 9.47
N GLY A 55 2.95 3.53 10.02
CA GLY A 55 3.81 4.55 9.42
C GLY A 55 5.23 4.07 9.07
N ALA A 56 5.83 3.22 9.92
CA ALA A 56 7.16 2.68 9.67
C ALA A 56 7.21 1.82 8.38
N ALA A 57 6.26 0.91 8.20
CA ALA A 57 6.18 0.05 7.02
C ALA A 57 5.91 0.84 5.74
N LEU A 58 5.02 1.84 5.81
CA LEU A 58 4.74 2.73 4.69
C LEU A 58 5.98 3.54 4.28
N SER A 59 6.74 4.06 5.25
CA SER A 59 8.01 4.74 4.99
C SER A 59 9.06 3.82 4.36
N THR A 60 9.19 2.58 4.85
CA THR A 60 10.09 1.59 4.24
C THR A 60 9.72 1.27 2.79
N ALA A 61 8.43 1.12 2.49
CA ALA A 61 7.97 0.88 1.12
C ALA A 61 8.30 2.07 0.19
N LEU A 62 8.11 3.31 0.68
CA LEU A 62 8.47 4.54 -0.05
C LEU A 62 9.98 4.60 -0.33
N GLU A 63 10.81 4.37 0.68
CA GLU A 63 12.27 4.38 0.56
C GLU A 63 12.78 3.34 -0.43
N ALA A 64 12.23 2.13 -0.39
CA ALA A 64 12.59 1.06 -1.32
C ALA A 64 12.27 1.45 -2.78
N GLU A 65 11.10 2.02 -3.03
CA GLU A 65 10.70 2.48 -4.37
C GLU A 65 11.56 3.64 -4.88
N MET A 66 11.93 4.57 -4.00
CA MET A 66 12.86 5.65 -4.34
C MET A 66 14.26 5.13 -4.65
N GLY A 67 14.73 4.13 -3.88
CA GLY A 67 16.03 3.49 -4.06
C GLY A 67 16.14 2.75 -5.40
N GLU A 68 15.15 1.92 -5.73
CA GLU A 68 15.08 1.20 -7.00
C GLU A 68 15.07 2.16 -8.20
N ARG A 69 14.34 3.28 -8.10
CA ARG A 69 14.32 4.27 -9.18
C ARG A 69 15.65 4.99 -9.36
N ARG A 70 16.41 5.22 -8.29
CA ARG A 70 17.74 5.84 -8.38
C ARG A 70 18.76 4.93 -9.06
N ALA A 71 18.53 3.61 -9.03
CA ALA A 71 19.41 2.61 -9.61
C ALA A 71 19.10 2.29 -11.10
N ALA A 72 17.97 2.77 -11.64
CA ALA A 72 17.51 2.56 -13.01
C ALA A 72 17.72 3.79 -13.90
#